data_AF-A0A6J4M8D9-F1
#
_entry.id   AF-A0A6J4M8D9-F1
#
_cell.length_a   1.000
_cell.length_b   1.000
_cell.length_c   1.000
_cell.angle_alpha   90.00
_cell.angle_beta   90.00
_cell.angle_gamma   90.00
#
_symmetry.space_group_name_H-M   'P 1'
#
loop_
_entity.id
_entity.type
_entity.pdbx_description
1 polymer ?
#
loop_
_entity_poly.entity_id
_entity_poly.type
_entity_poly.pdbx_seq_one_letter_code
_entity_poly.pdbx_strand_id
1 'polypeptide(L)'
;MEAAIAERYPALWCLLAGYFHQDWDVEGSDWPDVLTVFRRDSTPAAAAGAADEIDRLLREYPGEEVLEQVLYGQFGCAYNPRPDLGGPSPRRWLQCLATALRSPVSRGEHGAAGDVRPGIAPESTTSGRTRLS
;
A
#
# COMPACT_ATOMS: atom_id res chain seq x y z
N MET A 1 11.24 28.17 3.45
CA MET A 1 11.15 26.79 3.97
C MET A 1 10.19 26.09 3.03
N GLU A 2 10.73 25.30 2.09
CA GLU A 2 9.88 24.43 1.27
C GLU A 2 9.04 23.58 2.21
N ALA A 3 7.72 23.58 2.03
CA ALA A 3 6.84 22.68 2.78
C ALA A 3 7.34 21.25 2.54
N ALA A 4 7.46 20.46 3.61
CA ALA A 4 7.88 19.07 3.48
C ALA A 4 6.95 18.35 2.49
N ILE A 5 7.45 17.39 1.72
CA ILE A 5 6.64 16.67 0.71
C ILE A 5 5.32 16.13 1.32
N ALA A 6 5.34 15.73 2.59
CA ALA A 6 4.18 15.29 3.37
C ALA A 6 3.14 16.40 3.65
N GLU A 7 3.57 17.65 3.82
CA GLU A 7 2.65 18.79 4.00
C GLU A 7 2.04 19.19 2.66
N ARG A 8 2.81 19.06 1.58
CA ARG A 8 2.38 19.43 0.24
C ARG A 8 1.44 18.38 -0.36
N TYR A 9 1.72 17.09 -0.15
CA TYR A 9 0.95 15.94 -0.64
C TYR A 9 0.57 14.99 0.52
N PRO A 10 -0.27 15.42 1.47
CA PRO A 10 -0.57 14.63 2.67
C PRO A 10 -1.24 13.29 2.38
N ALA A 11 -2.18 13.23 1.43
CA ALA A 11 -2.90 11.99 1.15
C ALA A 11 -2.01 10.99 0.40
N LEU A 12 -1.21 11.47 -0.55
CA LEU A 12 -0.25 10.66 -1.30
C LEU A 12 0.90 10.21 -0.40
N TRP A 13 1.35 11.05 0.52
CA TRP A 13 2.38 10.67 1.49
C TRP A 13 1.88 9.54 2.39
N CYS A 14 0.67 9.63 2.93
CA CYS A 14 0.08 8.53 3.68
C CYS A 14 0.01 7.22 2.88
N LEU A 15 -0.39 7.29 1.60
CA LEU A 15 -0.42 6.11 0.72
C LEU A 15 0.98 5.51 0.50
N LEU A 16 1.95 6.32 0.09
CA LEU A 16 3.27 5.83 -0.32
C LEU A 16 4.15 5.45 0.87
N ALA A 17 4.21 6.29 1.90
CA ALA A 17 5.03 6.03 3.08
C ALA A 17 4.36 5.05 4.06
N GLY A 18 3.02 5.02 4.09
CA GLY A 18 2.25 4.21 5.04
C GLY A 18 1.86 2.83 4.54
N TYR A 19 1.72 2.63 3.22
CA TYR A 19 1.27 1.36 2.64
C TYR A 19 2.26 0.76 1.64
N PHE A 20 3.00 1.60 0.91
CA PHE A 20 4.08 1.15 0.02
C PHE A 20 5.47 1.25 0.68
N HIS A 21 5.55 0.97 1.99
CA HIS A 21 6.81 0.90 2.74
C HIS A 21 7.56 -0.41 2.47
N GLN A 22 8.75 -0.61 3.06
CA GLN A 22 9.66 -1.71 2.74
C GLN A 22 9.07 -3.13 2.86
N ASP A 23 8.06 -3.30 3.72
CA ASP A 23 7.40 -4.58 3.99
C ASP A 23 5.99 -4.64 3.38
N TRP A 24 5.73 -3.84 2.33
CA TRP A 24 4.42 -3.79 1.66
C TRP A 24 3.95 -5.18 1.18
N ASP A 25 4.90 -6.07 0.85
CA ASP A 25 4.68 -7.43 0.36
C ASP A 25 4.26 -8.42 1.47
N VAL A 26 4.38 -8.03 2.74
CA VAL A 26 3.82 -8.77 3.88
C VAL A 26 2.32 -8.54 4.00
N GLU A 27 1.84 -7.34 3.63
CA GLU A 27 0.44 -6.93 3.77
C GLU A 27 -0.40 -7.17 2.50
N GLY A 28 0.23 -7.22 1.32
CA GLY A 28 -0.42 -7.48 0.04
C GLY A 28 0.48 -8.27 -0.91
N SER A 29 -0.10 -9.08 -1.80
CA SER A 29 0.69 -9.91 -2.73
C SER A 29 1.21 -9.13 -3.94
N ASP A 30 0.57 -8.02 -4.28
CA ASP A 30 1.00 -7.04 -5.29
C ASP A 30 0.37 -5.66 -4.99
N TRP A 31 0.77 -4.62 -5.72
CA TRP A 31 0.29 -3.25 -5.51
C TRP A 31 -1.24 -3.07 -5.54
N PRO A 32 -2.06 -3.82 -6.31
CA PRO A 32 -3.52 -3.66 -6.26
C PRO A 32 -4.11 -4.10 -4.92
N ASP A 33 -3.51 -5.09 -4.26
CA ASP A 33 -3.95 -5.57 -2.94
C ASP A 33 -3.65 -4.51 -1.89
N VAL A 34 -2.44 -3.94 -1.92
CA VAL A 34 -2.05 -2.81 -1.05
C VAL A 34 -3.01 -1.64 -1.22
N LEU A 35 -3.38 -1.33 -2.47
CA LEU A 35 -4.36 -0.27 -2.75
C LEU A 35 -5.76 -0.61 -2.21
N THR A 36 -6.15 -1.88 -2.23
CA THR A 36 -7.41 -2.34 -1.65
C THR A 36 -7.43 -2.17 -0.14
N VAL A 37 -6.33 -2.48 0.54
CA VAL A 37 -6.15 -2.25 1.98
C VAL A 37 -6.24 -0.76 2.30
N PHE A 38 -5.51 0.09 1.57
CA PHE A 38 -5.57 1.55 1.74
C PHE A 38 -7.00 2.09 1.63
N ARG A 39 -7.74 1.66 0.59
CA ARG A 39 -9.12 2.10 0.36
C ARG A 39 -10.11 1.62 1.42
N ARG A 40 -9.86 0.45 2.01
CA ARG A 40 -10.66 -0.08 3.11
C ARG A 40 -10.44 0.71 4.40
N ASP A 41 -9.19 1.07 4.67
CA ASP A 41 -8.78 1.67 5.94
C ASP A 41 -8.84 3.20 5.92
N SER A 42 -8.90 3.81 4.73
CA SER A 42 -8.99 5.26 4.52
C SER A 42 -10.40 5.74 4.17
N THR A 43 -10.64 7.04 4.36
CA THR A 43 -11.89 7.66 3.91
C THR A 43 -11.94 7.80 2.38
N PRO A 44 -13.12 7.81 1.75
CA PRO A 44 -13.25 8.08 0.31
C PRO A 44 -12.62 9.41 -0.11
N ALA A 45 -12.67 10.42 0.77
CA ALA A 45 -12.04 11.72 0.53
C ALA A 45 -10.51 11.63 0.51
N ALA A 46 -9.90 10.83 1.38
CA ALA A 46 -8.46 10.59 1.36
C ALA A 46 -8.02 9.84 0.10
N ALA A 47 -8.79 8.83 -0.34
CA ALA A 47 -8.51 8.10 -1.58
C ALA A 47 -8.60 9.01 -2.82
N ALA A 48 -9.64 9.86 -2.89
CA ALA A 48 -9.77 10.85 -3.96
C ALA A 48 -8.64 11.90 -3.91
N GLY A 49 -8.30 12.39 -2.71
CA GLY A 49 -7.20 13.33 -2.50
C GLY A 49 -5.86 12.77 -2.96
N ALA A 50 -5.55 11.50 -2.65
CA ALA A 50 -4.34 10.85 -3.12
C ALA A 50 -4.28 10.78 -4.66
N ALA A 51 -5.41 10.49 -5.33
CA ALA A 51 -5.47 10.47 -6.79
C ALA A 51 -5.19 11.86 -7.41
N ASP A 52 -5.78 12.91 -6.84
CA ASP A 52 -5.59 14.28 -7.33
C ASP A 52 -4.17 14.80 -7.06
N GLU A 53 -3.58 14.39 -5.93
CA GLU A 53 -2.19 14.67 -5.59
C GLU A 53 -1.21 13.96 -6.53
N ILE A 54 -1.50 12.73 -6.96
CA ILE A 54 -0.73 12.03 -8.01
C ILE A 54 -0.75 12.83 -9.31
N ASP A 55 -1.92 13.28 -9.76
CA ASP A 55 -2.02 14.06 -11.01
C ASP A 55 -1.27 15.39 -10.92
N ARG A 56 -1.25 16.02 -9.74
CA ARG A 56 -0.42 17.22 -9.50
C ARG A 56 1.06 16.89 -9.54
N LEU A 57 1.50 15.81 -8.89
CA LEU A 57 2.89 15.35 -8.89
C LEU A 57 3.38 15.09 -10.32
N LEU A 58 2.60 14.37 -11.12
CA LEU A 58 2.93 14.05 -12.51
C LEU A 58 3.02 15.29 -13.42
N ARG A 59 2.26 16.35 -13.13
CA ARG A 59 2.35 17.62 -13.87
C ARG A 59 3.59 18.43 -13.46
N GLU A 60 3.96 18.37 -12.19
CA GLU A 60 5.09 19.14 -11.65
C GLU A 60 6.45 18.53 -11.96
N TYR A 61 6.51 17.19 -12.01
CA TYR A 61 7.72 16.43 -12.30
C TYR A 61 7.54 15.66 -13.62
N PRO A 62 7.69 16.34 -14.78
CA PRO A 62 7.46 15.74 -16.10
C PRO A 62 8.49 14.67 -16.50
N GLY A 63 9.72 14.75 -15.97
CA GLY A 63 10.81 13.81 -16.26
C GLY A 63 10.77 12.57 -15.36
N GLU A 64 11.11 11.40 -15.92
CA GLU A 64 11.04 10.12 -15.22
C GLU A 64 12.09 10.04 -14.10
N GLU A 65 13.32 10.47 -14.36
CA GLU A 65 14.44 10.38 -13.41
C GLU A 65 14.20 11.26 -12.17
N VAL A 66 13.68 12.47 -12.37
CA VAL A 66 13.34 13.38 -11.27
C VAL A 66 12.15 12.83 -10.49
N LEU A 67 11.16 12.25 -11.18
CA LEU A 67 10.00 11.63 -10.53
C LEU A 67 10.43 10.45 -9.65
N GLU A 68 11.35 9.60 -10.11
CA GLU A 68 11.92 8.51 -9.31
C GLU A 68 12.62 9.02 -8.06
N GLN A 69 13.45 10.07 -8.19
CA GLN A 69 14.13 10.68 -7.04
C GLN A 69 13.14 11.21 -5.99
N VAL A 70 12.06 11.84 -6.43
CA VAL A 70 11.00 12.33 -5.52
C VAL A 70 10.25 11.15 -4.89
N LEU A 71 9.89 10.14 -5.68
CA LEU A 71 9.12 8.98 -5.25
C LEU A 71 9.87 8.14 -4.20
N TYR A 72 11.13 7.82 -4.45
CA TYR A 72 11.93 6.97 -3.57
C TYR A 72 12.65 7.77 -2.48
N GLY A 73 13.14 8.97 -2.80
CA GLY A 73 13.95 9.78 -1.89
C GLY A 73 13.13 10.66 -0.93
N GLN A 74 11.98 11.19 -1.36
CA GLN A 74 11.18 12.11 -0.54
C GLN A 74 9.93 11.43 0.04
N PHE A 75 9.19 10.69 -0.78
CA PHE A 75 8.00 9.96 -0.30
C PHE A 75 8.36 8.68 0.47
N GLY A 76 9.56 8.13 0.30
CA GLY A 76 9.97 6.89 0.94
C GLY A 76 9.25 5.64 0.41
N CYS A 77 8.75 5.71 -0.83
CA CYS A 77 8.15 4.55 -1.49
C CYS A 77 9.21 3.45 -1.66
N ALA A 78 8.91 2.24 -1.23
CA ALA A 78 9.78 1.07 -1.41
C ALA A 78 9.32 0.17 -2.56
N TYR A 79 8.10 0.37 -3.06
CA TYR A 79 7.60 -0.35 -4.23
C TYR A 79 8.28 0.14 -5.50
N ASN A 80 8.91 -0.78 -6.24
CA ASN A 80 9.47 -0.52 -7.56
C ASN A 80 8.74 -1.41 -8.60
N PRO A 81 8.08 -0.82 -9.62
CA PRO A 81 7.38 -1.59 -10.66
C PRO A 81 8.31 -2.38 -11.59
N ARG A 82 9.64 -2.29 -11.42
CA ARG A 82 10.69 -2.99 -12.19
C ARG A 82 10.54 -2.81 -13.71
N PRO A 83 10.64 -1.58 -14.22
CA PRO A 83 10.55 -1.30 -15.65
C PRO A 83 11.63 -2.04 -16.46
N ASP A 84 12.77 -2.32 -15.85
CA ASP A 84 13.88 -3.11 -16.40
C ASP A 84 13.51 -4.57 -16.69
N LEU A 85 12.50 -5.12 -16.01
CA LEU A 85 11.97 -6.47 -16.22
C LEU A 85 10.68 -6.49 -17.05
N GLY A 86 10.37 -5.39 -17.75
CA GLY A 86 9.16 -5.24 -18.57
C GLY A 86 7.93 -4.75 -17.79
N GLY A 87 8.10 -4.28 -16.55
CA GLY A 87 7.06 -3.60 -15.79
C GLY A 87 6.77 -2.18 -16.29
N PRO A 88 5.72 -1.52 -15.77
CA PRO A 88 5.42 -0.14 -16.13
C PRO A 88 6.50 0.82 -15.59
N SER A 89 6.69 1.97 -16.27
CA SER A 89 7.49 3.04 -15.69
C SER A 89 6.82 3.58 -14.40
N PRO A 90 7.58 4.12 -13.44
CA PRO A 90 7.03 4.77 -12.24
C PRO A 90 5.89 5.74 -12.54
N ARG A 91 6.04 6.58 -13.57
CA ARG A 91 4.98 7.45 -14.08
C ARG A 91 3.74 6.67 -14.51
N ARG A 92 3.91 5.61 -15.30
CA ARG A 92 2.78 4.81 -15.78
C ARG A 92 2.08 4.10 -14.62
N TRP A 93 2.84 3.60 -13.65
CA TRP A 93 2.32 2.99 -12.43
C TRP A 93 1.51 3.99 -11.60
N LEU A 94 2.02 5.21 -11.38
CA LEU A 94 1.28 6.27 -10.68
C LEU A 94 -0.04 6.64 -11.39
N GLN A 95 -0.06 6.66 -12.73
CA GLN A 95 -1.30 6.85 -13.48
C GLN A 95 -2.31 5.71 -13.25
N CYS A 96 -1.83 4.47 -13.19
CA CYS A 96 -2.66 3.32 -12.85
C CYS A 96 -3.23 3.43 -11.43
N LEU A 97 -2.40 3.85 -10.45
CA LEU A 97 -2.84 4.10 -9.07
C LEU A 97 -3.95 5.16 -9.01
N ALA A 98 -3.75 6.32 -9.65
CA ALA A 98 -4.73 7.39 -9.66
C ALA A 98 -6.06 6.94 -10.29
N THR A 99 -6.00 6.14 -11.36
CA THR A 99 -7.19 5.57 -12.01
C THR A 99 -7.92 4.58 -11.10
N ALA A 100 -7.18 3.73 -10.40
CA ALA A 100 -7.73 2.72 -9.50
C ALA A 100 -8.35 3.33 -8.23
N LEU A 101 -7.77 4.41 -7.71
CA LEU A 101 -8.31 5.17 -6.57
C LEU A 101 -9.66 5.84 -6.91
N ARG A 102 -9.81 6.32 -8.15
CA ARG A 102 -11.04 6.96 -8.65
C ARG A 102 -12.13 5.99 -9.03
N SER A 103 -11.74 4.80 -9.47
CA SER A 103 -12.70 3.76 -9.81
C SER A 103 -13.49 3.39 -8.56
N PRO A 104 -14.84 3.41 -8.57
CA PRO A 104 -15.60 2.85 -7.47
C PRO A 104 -15.15 1.40 -7.27
N VAL A 105 -15.04 0.93 -6.02
CA VAL A 105 -14.77 -0.50 -5.76
C VAL A 105 -15.86 -1.25 -6.49
N SER A 106 -15.52 -1.90 -7.61
CA SER A 106 -16.40 -2.88 -8.23
C SER A 106 -16.58 -3.94 -7.17
N ARG A 107 -17.74 -3.95 -6.50
CA ARG A 107 -18.10 -4.99 -5.54
C ARG A 107 -18.37 -6.25 -6.36
N GLY A 108 -17.30 -6.95 -6.74
CA GLY A 108 -17.35 -8.11 -7.62
C GLY A 108 -16.13 -8.99 -7.39
N GLU A 109 -16.40 -10.14 -6.77
CA GLU A 109 -15.49 -11.28 -6.57
C GLU A 109 -14.48 -11.17 -5.42
N HIS A 110 -15.00 -11.06 -4.19
CA HIS A 110 -14.37 -11.75 -3.06
C HIS A 110 -14.63 -13.25 -3.23
N GLY A 111 -13.76 -13.90 -4.00
CA GLY A 111 -13.62 -15.35 -3.98
C GLY A 111 -13.05 -15.76 -2.61
N ALA A 112 -13.71 -16.70 -1.97
CA ALA A 112 -13.40 -17.23 -0.66
C ALA A 112 -11.91 -17.59 -0.47
N ALA A 113 -11.26 -17.01 0.54
CA ALA A 113 -10.12 -17.64 1.20
C ALA A 113 -9.90 -17.02 2.59
N GLY A 114 -10.14 -17.82 3.64
CA GLY A 114 -9.45 -17.68 4.92
C GLY A 114 -10.08 -16.80 5.98
N ASP A 115 -11.21 -17.25 6.55
CA ASP A 115 -11.39 -17.08 7.99
C ASP A 115 -10.25 -17.86 8.69
N VAL A 116 -9.18 -17.16 9.04
CA VAL A 116 -8.18 -17.65 10.00
C VAL A 116 -8.05 -16.58 11.07
N ARG A 117 -8.83 -16.79 12.14
CA ARG A 117 -8.55 -16.18 13.44
C ARG A 117 -7.21 -16.76 13.91
N PRO A 118 -6.22 -15.97 14.32
CA PRO A 118 -5.02 -16.53 14.95
C PRO A 118 -5.43 -17.17 16.27
N GLY A 119 -5.25 -18.48 16.33
CA GLY A 119 -5.52 -19.32 17.48
C GLY A 119 -4.60 -18.99 18.64
N ILE A 120 -5.19 -18.75 19.80
CA ILE A 120 -4.53 -18.94 21.08
C ILE A 120 -4.61 -20.46 21.35
N ALA A 121 -3.51 -21.16 21.10
CA ALA A 121 -3.40 -22.58 21.46
C ALA A 121 -3.20 -22.71 22.98
N PRO A 122 -3.94 -23.59 23.69
CA PRO A 122 -3.48 -24.08 24.98
C PRO A 122 -2.47 -25.21 24.75
N GLU A 123 -1.23 -24.91 25.11
CA GLU A 123 -0.12 -25.84 25.32
C GLU A 123 -0.53 -27.12 26.07
N SER A 124 -0.26 -28.26 25.46
CA SER A 124 -0.21 -29.56 26.14
C SER A 124 1.24 -29.87 26.47
N THR A 125 1.60 -30.11 27.74
CA THR A 125 2.75 -30.94 28.13
C THR A 125 2.67 -31.34 29.61
N THR A 126 2.54 -32.66 29.81
CA THR A 126 3.20 -33.50 30.85
C THR A 126 2.75 -33.35 32.31
N SER A 127 2.07 -34.36 32.87
CA SER A 127 2.66 -35.52 33.58
C SER A 127 2.89 -35.26 35.07
N GLY A 128 1.98 -35.79 35.89
CA GLY A 128 2.05 -35.78 37.35
C GLY A 128 1.26 -36.94 37.94
N ARG A 129 1.97 -38.03 38.21
CA ARG A 129 1.55 -39.29 38.84
C ARG A 129 1.10 -39.08 40.31
N THR A 130 0.35 -40.07 40.84
CA THR A 130 0.14 -40.45 42.28
C THR A 130 -1.10 -39.80 42.95
N ARG A 131 -2.02 -40.44 43.70
CA ARG A 131 -2.12 -41.77 44.35
C ARG A 131 -3.59 -42.07 44.70
N LEU A 132 -3.91 -43.35 44.91
CA LEU A 132 -5.07 -43.86 45.64
C LEU A 132 -5.20 -43.26 47.05
N SER A 133 -6.43 -43.08 47.53
CA SER A 133 -6.97 -43.66 48.79
C SER A 133 -8.49 -43.49 48.82
#